data_AF-A0A957IAV5-F1
#
_entry.id   AF-A0A957IAV5-F1
#
_cell.length_a   1.000
_cell.length_b   1.000
_cell.length_c   1.000
_cell.angle_alpha   90.00
_cell.angle_beta   90.00
_cell.angle_gamma   90.00
#
_symmetry.space_group_name_H-M   'P 1'
#
loop_
_entity.id
_entity.type
_entity.pdbx_description
1 polymer ?
#
loop_
_entity_poly.entity_id
_entity_poly.type
_entity_poly.pdbx_seq_one_letter_code
_entity_poly.pdbx_strand_id
1 'polypeptide(L)'
;VNVKTWHGNINYEMGLGVFRHVDAIVGCLDNREARLSINRFSWQINRPWVDGAIQELMGIVRVFWPGQGACYECTLTDLDYQIINLRYSCPLLARQNILQGKVPTTPTSASIVAAFQTQEALKLIHNMEVQPGKGLMINGLTNNIYTTEYPVKEGCMSHARLEPIVELEECTAVSTTLSDLLAIAKEKLADDAVLEFDGEIVTTMHCLECGEAFPIFRKMARLYENESTCPNCGGRREMNMTHRIDGSEDFLARTLAETDVPPLGIIRARSASQKKSIYLELTGDKETFFNFA
;
A
#
# COMPACT_ATOMS: atom_id res chain seq x y z
N VAL A 1 -0.51 -27.78 -4.31
CA VAL A 1 -0.57 -26.41 -3.75
C VAL A 1 0.09 -25.53 -4.77
N ASN A 2 -0.65 -24.59 -5.34
CA ASN A 2 -0.12 -23.70 -6.36
C ASN A 2 0.23 -22.39 -5.67
N VAL A 3 1.48 -21.93 -5.83
CA VAL A 3 2.01 -20.75 -5.15
C VAL A 3 2.51 -19.78 -6.20
N LYS A 4 1.92 -18.59 -6.25
CA LYS A 4 2.44 -17.47 -7.04
C LYS A 4 3.38 -16.65 -6.15
N THR A 5 4.64 -16.57 -6.54
CA THR A 5 5.62 -15.67 -5.89
C THR A 5 5.66 -14.32 -6.60
N TRP A 6 5.96 -13.28 -5.85
CA TRP A 6 6.12 -11.93 -6.37
C TRP A 6 7.24 -11.21 -5.61
N HIS A 7 7.99 -10.36 -6.30
CA HIS A 7 9.10 -9.61 -5.73
C HIS A 7 8.93 -8.13 -6.02
N GLY A 8 8.82 -7.34 -4.95
CA GLY A 8 8.69 -5.88 -5.01
C GLY A 8 8.29 -5.32 -3.65
N ASN A 9 8.16 -3.99 -3.59
CA ASN A 9 7.71 -3.28 -2.42
C ASN A 9 6.18 -3.22 -2.36
N ILE A 10 5.57 -3.86 -1.35
CA ILE A 10 4.12 -3.92 -1.17
C ILE A 10 3.46 -2.53 -1.05
N ASN A 11 4.21 -1.51 -0.62
CA ASN A 11 3.66 -0.16 -0.42
C ASN A 11 3.41 0.57 -1.74
N TYR A 12 4.17 0.23 -2.80
CA TYR A 12 4.26 1.05 -4.00
C TYR A 12 4.13 0.26 -5.32
N GLU A 13 4.50 -1.02 -5.32
CA GLU A 13 4.65 -1.83 -6.55
C GLU A 13 3.57 -2.92 -6.70
N MET A 14 2.76 -3.16 -5.67
CA MET A 14 1.62 -4.08 -5.72
C MET A 14 0.32 -3.29 -5.84
N GLY A 15 -0.48 -3.61 -6.87
CA GLY A 15 -1.78 -2.97 -7.07
C GLY A 15 -2.76 -3.28 -5.95
N LEU A 16 -3.52 -2.27 -5.52
CA LEU A 16 -4.52 -2.42 -4.45
C LEU A 16 -5.59 -3.47 -4.79
N GLY A 17 -5.88 -3.67 -6.08
CA GLY A 17 -6.81 -4.69 -6.55
C GLY A 17 -6.36 -6.12 -6.19
N VAL A 18 -5.05 -6.38 -6.04
CA VAL A 18 -4.55 -7.70 -5.58
C VAL A 18 -5.15 -8.04 -4.22
N PHE A 19 -5.14 -7.09 -3.29
CA PHE A 19 -5.72 -7.26 -1.96
C PHE A 19 -7.25 -7.36 -2.00
N ARG A 20 -7.90 -6.71 -2.96
CA ARG A 20 -9.36 -6.77 -3.13
C ARG A 20 -9.85 -8.14 -3.60
N HIS A 21 -9.05 -8.85 -4.41
CA HIS A 21 -9.40 -10.13 -5.03
C HIS A 21 -9.01 -11.37 -4.20
N VAL A 22 -8.53 -11.20 -2.96
CA VAL A 22 -8.29 -12.32 -2.03
C VAL A 22 -9.34 -12.39 -0.92
N ASP A 23 -9.53 -13.58 -0.35
CA ASP A 23 -10.47 -13.79 0.77
C ASP A 23 -9.91 -13.29 2.10
N ALA A 24 -8.61 -13.47 2.34
CA ALA A 24 -7.91 -13.05 3.54
C ALA A 24 -6.45 -12.67 3.24
N ILE A 25 -5.92 -11.72 3.99
CA ILE A 25 -4.52 -11.29 3.90
C ILE A 25 -3.79 -11.76 5.16
N VAL A 26 -2.62 -12.37 5.02
CA VAL A 26 -1.79 -12.77 6.17
C VAL A 26 -0.48 -11.99 6.14
N GLY A 27 -0.24 -11.19 7.18
CA GLY A 27 0.93 -10.32 7.28
C GLY A 27 1.95 -10.85 8.28
N CYS A 28 3.16 -11.18 7.78
CA CYS A 28 4.33 -11.56 8.59
C CYS A 28 5.45 -10.52 8.43
N LEU A 29 5.09 -9.24 8.59
CA LEU A 29 5.94 -8.11 8.22
C LEU A 29 6.93 -7.77 9.34
N ASP A 30 8.07 -7.17 9.03
CA ASP A 30 9.13 -6.86 10.00
C ASP A 30 9.13 -5.39 10.45
N ASN A 31 8.32 -4.54 9.81
CA ASN A 31 8.31 -3.10 10.09
C ASN A 31 6.89 -2.53 10.20
N ARG A 32 6.77 -1.39 10.89
CA ARG A 32 5.48 -0.76 11.19
C ARG A 32 4.85 -0.07 9.98
N GLU A 33 5.67 0.46 9.07
CA GLU A 33 5.23 1.13 7.83
C GLU A 33 4.45 0.16 6.95
N ALA A 34 5.04 -1.01 6.65
CA ALA A 34 4.42 -2.05 5.86
C ALA A 34 3.10 -2.55 6.47
N ARG A 35 3.06 -2.74 7.81
CA ARG A 35 1.83 -3.08 8.53
C ARG A 35 0.75 -2.01 8.40
N LEU A 36 1.14 -0.74 8.52
CA LEU A 36 0.23 0.38 8.36
C LEU A 36 -0.34 0.45 6.94
N SER A 37 0.48 0.18 5.91
CA SER A 37 0.03 0.09 4.52
C SER A 37 -1.00 -1.01 4.34
N ILE A 38 -0.71 -2.25 4.77
CA ILE A 38 -1.69 -3.36 4.69
C ILE A 38 -2.97 -3.03 5.46
N ASN A 39 -2.88 -2.38 6.62
CA ASN A 39 -4.07 -1.94 7.36
C ASN A 39 -4.92 -0.94 6.59
N ARG A 40 -4.28 0.04 5.93
CA ARG A 40 -4.98 1.02 5.10
C ARG A 40 -5.59 0.37 3.86
N PHE A 41 -4.87 -0.53 3.20
CA PHE A 41 -5.39 -1.30 2.07
C PHE A 41 -6.60 -2.13 2.50
N SER A 42 -6.48 -2.87 3.61
CA SER A 42 -7.57 -3.64 4.22
C SER A 42 -8.83 -2.80 4.37
N TRP A 43 -8.73 -1.58 4.93
CA TRP A 43 -9.85 -0.65 5.04
C TRP A 43 -10.39 -0.16 3.70
N GLN A 44 -9.50 0.25 2.80
CA GLN A 44 -9.84 0.78 1.48
C GLN A 44 -10.68 -0.20 0.65
N ILE A 45 -10.33 -1.49 0.66
CA ILE A 45 -11.00 -2.54 -0.13
C ILE A 45 -11.86 -3.50 0.72
N ASN A 46 -12.11 -3.15 1.98
CA ASN A 46 -12.95 -3.89 2.92
C ASN A 46 -12.60 -5.40 3.04
N ARG A 47 -11.31 -5.73 3.19
CA ARG A 47 -10.84 -7.11 3.40
C ARG A 47 -10.18 -7.30 4.74
N PRO A 48 -10.45 -8.40 5.47
CA PRO A 48 -9.78 -8.67 6.74
C PRO A 48 -8.33 -9.08 6.53
N TRP A 49 -7.50 -8.83 7.54
CA TRP A 49 -6.13 -9.32 7.56
C TRP A 49 -5.70 -9.83 8.94
N VAL A 50 -4.81 -10.81 8.93
CA VAL A 50 -4.24 -11.42 10.13
C VAL A 50 -2.78 -11.02 10.26
N ASP A 51 -2.48 -10.21 11.26
CA ASP A 51 -1.11 -9.77 11.57
C ASP A 51 -0.46 -10.73 12.57
N GLY A 52 0.80 -11.06 12.29
CA GLY A 52 1.69 -11.78 13.19
C GLY A 52 2.92 -10.95 13.47
N ALA A 53 3.32 -10.91 14.73
CA ALA A 53 4.62 -10.37 15.10
C ALA A 53 5.30 -11.26 16.14
N ILE A 54 6.63 -11.27 16.10
CA ILE A 54 7.48 -11.99 17.03
C ILE A 54 8.55 -11.06 17.58
N GLN A 55 8.95 -11.32 18.81
CA GLN A 55 10.11 -10.70 19.44
C GLN A 55 10.73 -11.74 20.37
N GLU A 56 11.86 -12.34 19.97
CA GLU A 56 12.52 -13.41 20.71
C GLU A 56 11.58 -14.60 20.99
N LEU A 57 11.16 -14.78 22.25
CA LEU A 57 10.22 -15.79 22.72
C LEU A 57 8.78 -15.29 22.86
N MET A 58 8.53 -14.02 22.52
CA MET A 58 7.20 -13.42 22.52
C MET A 58 6.57 -13.49 21.14
N GLY A 59 5.26 -13.61 21.10
CA GLY A 59 4.48 -13.59 19.88
C GLY A 59 3.17 -12.84 20.07
N ILE A 60 2.64 -12.33 18.97
CA ILE A 60 1.30 -11.74 18.93
C ILE A 60 0.62 -12.11 17.62
N VAL A 61 -0.66 -12.48 17.70
CA VAL A 61 -1.54 -12.68 16.54
C VAL A 61 -2.76 -11.77 16.68
N ARG A 62 -3.07 -11.02 15.64
CA ARG A 62 -4.17 -10.05 15.61
C ARG A 62 -5.01 -10.23 14.37
N VAL A 63 -6.32 -10.21 14.53
CA VAL A 63 -7.25 -10.10 13.40
C VAL A 63 -7.72 -8.66 13.33
N PHE A 64 -7.63 -8.07 12.15
CA PHE A 64 -8.15 -6.74 11.86
C PHE A 64 -9.18 -6.86 10.75
N TRP A 65 -10.38 -6.34 11.00
CA TRP A 65 -11.47 -6.37 10.03
C TRP A 65 -12.09 -4.97 9.95
N PRO A 66 -12.10 -4.32 8.77
CA PRO A 66 -12.70 -3.00 8.58
C PRO A 66 -14.15 -2.92 9.10
N GLY A 67 -14.41 -1.96 9.97
CA GLY A 67 -15.70 -1.76 10.61
C GLY A 67 -16.01 -2.68 11.79
N GLN A 68 -15.09 -3.58 12.18
CA GLN A 68 -15.24 -4.46 13.34
C GLN A 68 -14.02 -4.29 14.27
N GLY A 69 -14.23 -3.61 15.40
CA GLY A 69 -13.18 -3.37 16.39
C GLY A 69 -12.09 -2.40 15.91
N ALA A 70 -11.00 -2.36 16.67
CA ALA A 70 -9.87 -1.49 16.39
C ALA A 70 -9.06 -2.01 15.19
N CYS A 71 -8.54 -1.10 14.36
CA CYS A 71 -7.57 -1.42 13.32
C CYS A 71 -6.13 -1.31 13.83
N TYR A 72 -5.13 -1.70 13.02
CA TYR A 72 -3.73 -1.60 13.43
C TYR A 72 -3.32 -0.16 13.76
N GLU A 73 -3.77 0.82 12.96
CA GLU A 73 -3.46 2.23 13.20
C GLU A 73 -4.06 2.76 14.53
N CYS A 74 -5.19 2.22 14.98
CA CYS A 74 -5.77 2.54 16.30
C CYS A 74 -4.84 2.14 17.46
N THR A 75 -3.95 1.17 17.24
CA THR A 75 -3.00 0.70 18.25
C THR A 75 -1.69 1.50 18.29
N LEU A 76 -1.49 2.42 17.34
CA LEU A 76 -0.26 3.20 17.22
C LEU A 76 -0.26 4.40 18.18
N THR A 77 0.88 4.58 18.85
CA THR A 77 1.17 5.75 19.70
C THR A 77 1.83 6.87 18.89
N ASP A 78 1.91 8.07 19.47
CA ASP A 78 2.62 9.19 18.84
C ASP A 78 4.10 8.89 18.59
N LEU A 79 4.74 8.08 19.45
CA LEU A 79 6.10 7.61 19.24
C LEU A 79 6.20 6.68 18.03
N ASP A 80 5.22 5.78 17.86
CA ASP A 80 5.18 4.92 16.67
C ASP A 80 5.05 5.75 15.40
N TYR A 81 4.23 6.82 15.42
CA TYR A 81 4.15 7.78 14.31
C TYR A 81 5.47 8.50 14.06
N GLN A 82 6.20 8.91 15.09
CA GLN A 82 7.53 9.51 14.91
C GLN A 82 8.49 8.53 14.23
N ILE A 83 8.50 7.26 14.65
CA ILE A 83 9.34 6.21 14.05
C ILE A 83 8.96 5.98 12.58
N ILE A 84 7.67 5.93 12.29
CA ILE A 84 7.16 5.79 10.91
C ILE A 84 7.53 7.03 10.08
N ASN A 85 7.33 8.23 10.61
CA ASN A 85 7.61 9.50 9.92
C ASN A 85 9.10 9.73 9.70
N LEU A 86 9.98 9.19 10.55
CA LEU A 86 11.42 9.21 10.29
C LEU A 86 11.76 8.53 8.96
N ARG A 87 10.98 7.53 8.50
CA ARG A 87 11.11 6.96 7.15
C ARG A 87 10.60 7.89 6.05
N TYR A 88 9.55 8.66 6.32
CA TYR A 88 8.91 9.55 5.33
C TYR A 88 9.59 10.92 5.17
N SER A 89 10.20 11.46 6.24
CA SER A 89 10.65 12.87 6.31
C SER A 89 11.75 13.21 5.31
N CYS A 90 12.47 12.21 4.83
CA CYS A 90 13.31 12.29 3.64
C CYS A 90 13.58 10.85 3.17
N PRO A 91 12.91 10.35 2.12
CA PRO A 91 13.12 8.98 1.62
C PRO A 91 14.59 8.68 1.31
N LEU A 92 15.34 9.75 0.98
CA LEU A 92 16.74 9.75 0.61
C LEU A 92 17.65 9.60 1.85
N LEU A 93 17.52 10.46 2.87
CA LEU A 93 18.37 10.46 4.09
C LEU A 93 17.97 9.39 5.14
N ALA A 94 16.70 8.97 5.19
CA ALA A 94 16.19 8.12 6.28
C ALA A 94 16.68 6.66 6.23
N ARG A 95 17.06 6.15 5.05
CA ARG A 95 17.38 4.72 4.87
C ARG A 95 18.67 4.28 5.58
N GLN A 96 19.66 5.15 5.75
CA GLN A 96 20.94 4.77 6.40
C GLN A 96 20.80 4.56 7.93
N ASN A 97 19.91 5.27 8.61
CA ASN A 97 19.81 5.22 10.08
C ASN A 97 19.03 4.01 10.64
N ILE A 98 18.32 3.26 9.79
CA ILE A 98 17.41 2.18 10.20
C ILE A 98 18.12 0.82 10.33
N LEU A 99 19.36 0.72 9.87
CA LEU A 99 20.14 -0.54 9.81
C LEU A 99 20.68 -1.05 11.17
N GLN A 100 20.41 -0.38 12.30
CA GLN A 100 21.09 -0.67 13.57
C GLN A 100 20.35 -1.57 14.58
N GLY A 101 19.10 -1.98 14.32
CA GLY A 101 18.32 -2.79 15.29
C GLY A 101 17.98 -4.20 14.78
N LYS A 102 18.89 -5.17 14.89
CA LYS A 102 18.54 -6.58 14.65
C LYS A 102 17.81 -7.14 15.88
N VAL A 103 16.58 -7.63 15.69
CA VAL A 103 15.84 -8.37 16.73
C VAL A 103 16.09 -9.87 16.54
N PRO A 104 16.46 -10.63 17.58
CA PRO A 104 16.63 -12.08 17.46
C PRO A 104 15.31 -12.77 17.11
N THR A 105 15.33 -13.58 16.05
CA THR A 105 14.21 -14.42 15.61
C THR A 105 14.41 -15.85 16.08
N THR A 106 13.43 -16.43 16.78
CA THR A 106 13.47 -17.86 17.15
C THR A 106 12.50 -18.65 16.27
N PRO A 107 12.92 -19.78 15.65
CA PRO A 107 12.02 -20.61 14.84
C PRO A 107 10.81 -21.13 15.61
N THR A 108 10.93 -21.28 16.93
CA THR A 108 9.86 -21.72 17.82
C THR A 108 8.77 -20.67 18.01
N SER A 109 9.12 -19.39 18.25
CA SER A 109 8.10 -18.35 18.33
C SER A 109 7.43 -18.11 16.98
N ALA A 110 8.21 -18.16 15.89
CA ALA A 110 7.70 -18.08 14.54
C ALA A 110 6.69 -19.20 14.21
N SER A 111 6.96 -20.45 14.60
CA SER A 111 6.05 -21.58 14.33
C SER A 111 4.74 -21.47 15.13
N ILE A 112 4.80 -21.04 16.39
CA ILE A 112 3.60 -20.85 17.22
C ILE A 112 2.75 -19.71 16.67
N VAL A 113 3.35 -18.56 16.36
CA VAL A 113 2.64 -17.41 15.78
C VAL A 113 2.03 -17.77 14.43
N ALA A 114 2.79 -18.41 13.55
CA ALA A 114 2.28 -18.85 12.24
C ALA A 114 1.10 -19.83 12.37
N ALA A 115 1.15 -20.77 13.32
CA ALA A 115 0.04 -21.70 13.56
C ALA A 115 -1.26 -20.97 13.94
N PHE A 116 -1.18 -20.01 14.86
CA PHE A 116 -2.35 -19.19 15.22
C PHE A 116 -2.79 -18.28 14.08
N GLN A 117 -1.87 -17.68 13.30
CA GLN A 117 -2.24 -16.90 12.13
C GLN A 117 -3.00 -17.73 11.09
N THR A 118 -2.51 -18.94 10.78
CA THR A 118 -3.18 -19.86 9.87
C THR A 118 -4.57 -20.26 10.40
N GLN A 119 -4.69 -20.50 11.70
CA GLN A 119 -5.99 -20.80 12.33
C GLN A 119 -6.99 -19.64 12.16
N GLU A 120 -6.57 -18.39 12.41
CA GLU A 120 -7.45 -17.23 12.20
C GLU A 120 -7.78 -17.00 10.73
N ALA A 121 -6.82 -17.21 9.83
CA ALA A 121 -7.07 -17.12 8.38
C ALA A 121 -8.09 -18.18 7.91
N LEU A 122 -7.99 -19.43 8.40
CA LEU A 122 -8.98 -20.47 8.11
C LEU A 122 -10.37 -20.10 8.62
N LYS A 123 -10.46 -19.53 9.83
CA LYS A 123 -11.74 -19.04 10.36
C LYS A 123 -12.35 -17.96 9.45
N LEU A 124 -11.55 -16.99 9.00
CA LEU A 124 -12.01 -15.96 8.06
C LEU A 124 -12.55 -16.58 6.76
N ILE A 125 -11.78 -17.49 6.14
CA ILE A 125 -12.15 -18.14 4.87
C ILE A 125 -13.43 -18.97 5.00
N HIS A 126 -13.62 -19.64 6.14
CA HIS A 126 -14.78 -20.49 6.40
C HIS A 126 -15.96 -19.76 7.09
N ASN A 127 -15.91 -18.43 7.20
CA ASN A 127 -16.94 -17.61 7.88
C ASN A 127 -17.20 -18.05 9.33
N MET A 128 -16.16 -18.47 10.04
CA MET A 128 -16.21 -18.79 11.46
C MET A 128 -15.96 -17.55 12.31
N GLU A 129 -16.31 -17.64 13.60
CA GLU A 129 -16.11 -16.55 14.54
C GLU A 129 -14.60 -16.23 14.73
N VAL A 130 -14.28 -14.95 14.59
CA VAL A 130 -12.98 -14.35 14.89
C VAL A 130 -13.17 -13.20 15.89
N GLN A 131 -12.08 -12.68 16.45
CA GLN A 131 -12.12 -11.56 17.40
C GLN A 131 -11.36 -10.34 16.85
N PRO A 132 -11.96 -9.57 15.92
CA PRO A 132 -11.33 -8.37 15.38
C PRO A 132 -11.00 -7.34 16.46
N GLY A 133 -9.84 -6.69 16.34
CA GLY A 133 -9.41 -5.68 17.31
C GLY A 133 -8.92 -6.26 18.64
N LYS A 134 -8.70 -7.58 18.72
CA LYS A 134 -8.05 -8.24 19.85
C LYS A 134 -6.71 -8.83 19.45
N GLY A 135 -5.76 -8.82 20.38
CA GLY A 135 -4.45 -9.45 20.22
C GLY A 135 -4.33 -10.68 21.10
N LEU A 136 -4.04 -11.82 20.48
CA LEU A 136 -3.62 -13.03 21.17
C LEU A 136 -2.12 -12.91 21.50
N MET A 137 -1.81 -12.69 22.76
CA MET A 137 -0.45 -12.52 23.28
C MET A 137 0.11 -13.88 23.67
N ILE A 138 1.32 -14.18 23.19
CA ILE A 138 2.04 -15.42 23.50
C ILE A 138 3.31 -15.03 24.24
N ASN A 139 3.43 -15.44 25.50
CA ASN A 139 4.60 -15.23 26.32
C ASN A 139 5.36 -16.55 26.48
N GLY A 140 6.41 -16.76 25.67
CA GLY A 140 7.23 -17.98 25.71
C GLY A 140 8.23 -18.06 26.87
N LEU A 141 8.41 -17.00 27.68
CA LEU A 141 9.22 -17.10 28.91
C LEU A 141 8.45 -17.79 30.03
N THR A 142 7.13 -17.55 30.09
CA THR A 142 6.25 -18.10 31.13
C THR A 142 5.27 -19.15 30.60
N ASN A 143 5.28 -19.39 29.29
CA ASN A 143 4.33 -20.25 28.56
C ASN A 143 2.86 -19.86 28.77
N ASN A 144 2.60 -18.56 28.94
CA ASN A 144 1.26 -18.02 29.10
C ASN A 144 0.72 -17.48 27.76
N ILE A 145 -0.55 -17.75 27.48
CA ILE A 145 -1.28 -17.19 26.34
C ILE A 145 -2.51 -16.47 26.87
N TYR A 146 -2.71 -15.23 26.47
CA TYR A 146 -3.85 -14.42 26.91
C TYR A 146 -4.26 -13.44 25.81
N THR A 147 -5.50 -12.95 25.88
CA THR A 147 -6.04 -12.00 24.91
C THR A 147 -6.09 -10.60 25.50
N THR A 148 -5.74 -9.60 24.69
CA THR A 148 -5.93 -8.17 25.00
C THR A 148 -6.85 -7.53 23.97
N GLU A 149 -7.64 -6.54 24.39
CA GLU A 149 -8.57 -5.82 23.53
C GLU A 149 -8.07 -4.39 23.29
N TYR A 150 -8.06 -3.96 22.04
CA TYR A 150 -7.59 -2.64 21.66
C TYR A 150 -8.77 -1.65 21.54
N PRO A 151 -8.63 -0.42 22.05
CA PRO A 151 -9.65 0.60 21.88
C PRO A 151 -9.67 1.09 20.43
N VAL A 152 -10.88 1.37 19.92
CA VAL A 152 -11.06 2.06 18.64
C VAL A 152 -10.70 3.53 18.83
N LYS A 153 -9.80 4.05 18.00
CA LYS A 153 -9.42 5.47 18.02
C LYS A 153 -10.40 6.28 17.19
N GLU A 154 -11.06 7.26 17.81
CA GLU A 154 -11.87 8.25 17.08
C GLU A 154 -10.99 9.08 16.14
N GLY A 155 -11.47 9.33 14.92
CA GLY A 155 -10.71 10.07 13.91
C GLY A 155 -9.48 9.34 13.36
N CYS A 156 -9.42 8.01 13.47
CA CYS A 156 -8.33 7.22 12.89
C CYS A 156 -8.25 7.41 11.36
N MET A 157 -7.06 7.76 10.87
CA MET A 157 -6.82 8.11 9.46
C MET A 157 -6.99 6.93 8.49
N SER A 158 -6.90 5.68 8.97
CA SER A 158 -7.16 4.48 8.17
C SER A 158 -8.62 4.24 7.81
N HIS A 159 -9.60 4.85 8.52
CA HIS A 159 -11.01 4.48 8.38
C HIS A 159 -11.69 5.10 7.14
N ALA A 160 -11.11 4.89 5.96
CA ALA A 160 -11.64 5.33 4.67
C ALA A 160 -11.83 4.14 3.72
N ARG A 161 -13.00 4.06 3.07
CA ARG A 161 -13.31 3.06 2.06
C ARG A 161 -13.26 3.66 0.66
N LEU A 162 -12.84 2.87 -0.32
CA LEU A 162 -12.91 3.25 -1.72
C LEU A 162 -14.19 2.68 -2.30
N GLU A 163 -15.24 3.49 -2.36
CA GLU A 163 -16.53 3.09 -2.92
C GLU A 163 -17.13 4.24 -3.77
N PRO A 164 -17.67 3.96 -4.97
CA PRO A 164 -17.70 2.67 -5.66
C PRO A 164 -16.39 2.39 -6.42
N ILE A 165 -15.97 1.12 -6.43
CA ILE A 165 -14.92 0.62 -7.32
C ILE A 165 -15.57 0.13 -8.62
N VAL A 166 -15.08 0.60 -9.74
CA VAL A 166 -15.49 0.26 -11.10
C VAL A 166 -14.39 -0.58 -11.73
N GLU A 167 -14.70 -1.83 -12.03
CA GLU A 167 -13.79 -2.77 -12.68
C GLU A 167 -13.67 -2.45 -14.18
N LEU A 168 -12.44 -2.37 -14.69
CA LEU A 168 -12.11 -2.14 -16.08
C LEU A 168 -11.44 -3.40 -16.65
N GLU A 169 -12.26 -4.32 -17.17
CA GLU A 169 -11.80 -5.64 -17.64
C GLU A 169 -10.85 -5.56 -18.85
N GLU A 170 -11.01 -4.53 -19.69
CA GLU A 170 -10.18 -4.33 -20.89
C GLU A 170 -8.93 -3.47 -20.62
N CYS A 171 -8.83 -2.85 -19.45
CA CYS A 171 -7.73 -1.95 -19.13
C CYS A 171 -6.62 -2.67 -18.36
N THR A 172 -5.39 -2.46 -18.80
CA THR A 172 -4.17 -3.00 -18.17
C THR A 172 -3.19 -1.86 -17.92
N ALA A 173 -2.32 -2.00 -16.92
CA ALA A 173 -1.30 -0.99 -16.67
C ALA A 173 -0.38 -0.76 -17.89
N VAL A 174 -0.10 -1.81 -18.66
CA VAL A 174 0.85 -1.76 -19.78
C VAL A 174 0.25 -1.28 -21.10
N SER A 175 -1.07 -1.40 -21.31
CA SER A 175 -1.71 -1.03 -22.58
C SER A 175 -2.54 0.24 -22.50
N THR A 176 -3.07 0.58 -21.33
CA THR A 176 -3.94 1.75 -21.15
C THR A 176 -3.10 3.00 -20.93
N THR A 177 -3.36 4.04 -21.72
CA THR A 177 -2.70 5.35 -21.55
C THR A 177 -3.43 6.21 -20.52
N LEU A 178 -2.75 7.26 -20.04
CA LEU A 178 -3.37 8.29 -19.21
C LEU A 178 -4.56 8.96 -19.92
N SER A 179 -4.42 9.21 -21.23
CA SER A 179 -5.51 9.76 -22.06
C SER A 179 -6.72 8.83 -22.09
N ASP A 180 -6.50 7.52 -22.27
CA ASP A 180 -7.59 6.53 -22.32
C ASP A 180 -8.32 6.47 -20.97
N LEU A 181 -7.57 6.40 -19.87
CA LEU A 181 -8.16 6.34 -18.54
C LEU A 181 -8.92 7.64 -18.18
N LEU A 182 -8.39 8.79 -18.59
CA LEU A 182 -9.05 10.08 -18.41
C LEU A 182 -10.34 10.18 -19.25
N ALA A 183 -10.34 9.66 -20.48
CA ALA A 183 -11.56 9.60 -21.30
C ALA A 183 -12.64 8.74 -20.63
N ILE A 184 -12.27 7.56 -20.11
CA ILE A 184 -13.17 6.68 -19.34
C ILE A 184 -13.70 7.42 -18.09
N ALA A 185 -12.83 8.16 -17.39
CA ALA A 185 -13.24 8.95 -16.22
C ALA A 185 -14.25 10.03 -16.60
N LYS A 186 -14.05 10.72 -17.73
CA LYS A 186 -14.96 11.76 -18.23
C LYS A 186 -16.31 11.19 -18.65
N GLU A 187 -16.31 10.04 -19.32
CA GLU A 187 -17.54 9.34 -19.71
C GLU A 187 -18.37 8.88 -18.49
N LYS A 188 -17.71 8.31 -17.46
CA LYS A 188 -18.40 7.77 -16.28
C LYS A 188 -18.82 8.80 -15.25
N LEU A 189 -18.15 9.95 -15.21
CA LEU A 189 -18.45 11.07 -14.31
C LEU A 189 -19.00 12.24 -15.11
N ALA A 190 -18.12 13.10 -15.61
CA ALA A 190 -18.43 14.31 -16.36
C ALA A 190 -17.16 14.83 -17.07
N ASP A 191 -17.32 15.74 -18.03
CA ASP A 191 -16.19 16.30 -18.80
C ASP A 191 -15.10 16.98 -17.94
N ASP A 192 -15.44 17.43 -16.73
CA ASP A 192 -14.51 18.01 -15.76
C ASP A 192 -13.78 16.97 -14.88
N ALA A 193 -13.93 15.68 -15.18
CA ALA A 193 -13.29 14.62 -14.42
C ALA A 193 -11.76 14.70 -14.52
N VAL A 194 -11.11 14.45 -13.38
CA VAL A 194 -9.67 14.39 -13.23
C VAL A 194 -9.26 13.09 -12.57
N LEU A 195 -8.07 12.60 -12.90
CA LEU A 195 -7.45 11.47 -12.22
C LEU A 195 -6.65 12.00 -11.02
N GLU A 196 -6.77 11.32 -9.88
CA GLU A 196 -6.02 11.60 -8.65
C GLU A 196 -5.27 10.33 -8.22
N PHE A 197 -3.97 10.46 -7.98
CA PHE A 197 -3.10 9.37 -7.52
C PHE A 197 -2.90 9.41 -6.02
N ASP A 198 -2.55 8.27 -5.43
CA ASP A 198 -2.36 8.07 -3.98
C ASP A 198 -1.04 8.68 -3.44
N GLY A 199 -0.21 9.25 -4.32
CA GLY A 199 1.01 9.95 -3.97
C GLY A 199 1.56 10.77 -5.14
N GLU A 200 2.62 11.52 -4.86
CA GLU A 200 3.28 12.36 -5.85
C GLU A 200 4.08 11.51 -6.85
N ILE A 201 3.83 11.73 -8.14
CA ILE A 201 4.60 11.18 -9.26
C ILE A 201 5.57 12.27 -9.71
N VAL A 202 6.86 11.97 -9.68
CA VAL A 202 7.89 12.83 -10.22
C VAL A 202 7.87 12.71 -11.74
N THR A 203 7.42 13.74 -12.45
CA THR A 203 7.33 13.74 -13.91
C THR A 203 8.68 14.02 -14.53
N THR A 204 9.34 15.09 -14.08
CA THR A 204 10.67 15.50 -14.53
C THR A 204 11.55 15.91 -13.37
N MET A 205 12.86 15.77 -13.57
CA MET A 205 13.90 16.36 -12.73
C MET A 205 14.76 17.30 -13.55
N HIS A 206 15.00 18.50 -13.03
CA HIS A 206 15.83 19.50 -13.67
C HIS A 206 17.11 19.74 -12.86
N CYS A 207 18.26 19.68 -13.51
CA CYS A 207 19.51 20.06 -12.87
C CYS A 207 19.59 21.58 -12.72
N LEU A 208 19.83 22.07 -11.50
CA LEU A 208 19.94 23.51 -11.22
C LEU A 208 21.24 24.15 -11.77
N GLU A 209 22.25 23.34 -12.10
CA GLU A 209 23.55 23.81 -12.58
C GLU A 209 23.68 23.74 -14.11
N CYS A 210 23.39 22.58 -14.71
CA CYS A 210 23.52 22.40 -16.16
C CYS A 210 22.21 22.58 -16.94
N GLY A 211 21.08 22.74 -16.26
CA GLY A 211 19.76 22.94 -16.89
C GLY A 211 19.18 21.68 -17.56
N GLU A 212 19.88 20.55 -17.52
CA GLU A 212 19.43 19.31 -18.16
C GLU A 212 18.18 18.74 -17.49
N ALA A 213 17.21 18.34 -18.31
CA ALA A 213 15.92 17.80 -17.88
C ALA A 213 15.88 16.29 -18.08
N PHE A 214 15.42 15.57 -17.05
CA PHE A 214 15.33 14.11 -17.05
C PHE A 214 13.88 13.70 -16.81
N PRO A 215 13.20 13.02 -17.76
CA PRO A 215 11.88 12.44 -17.51
C PRO A 215 12.02 11.25 -16.56
N ILE A 216 11.26 11.24 -15.46
CA ILE A 216 11.35 10.23 -14.40
C ILE A 216 10.10 9.35 -14.34
N PHE A 217 8.92 9.97 -14.35
CA PHE A 217 7.60 9.33 -14.25
C PHE A 217 7.51 8.20 -13.21
N ARG A 218 8.03 8.45 -12.00
CA ARG A 218 8.08 7.48 -10.90
C ARG A 218 7.50 8.10 -9.62
N LYS A 219 6.83 7.30 -8.78
CA LYS A 219 6.40 7.77 -7.45
C LYS A 219 7.60 8.25 -6.65
N MET A 220 7.47 9.42 -6.02
CA MET A 220 8.55 10.04 -5.24
C MET A 220 9.11 9.09 -4.18
N ALA A 221 8.24 8.30 -3.54
CA ALA A 221 8.61 7.34 -2.50
C ALA A 221 9.50 6.18 -2.97
N ARG A 222 9.62 5.96 -4.29
CA ARG A 222 10.49 4.92 -4.88
C ARG A 222 11.85 5.43 -5.32
N LEU A 223 12.09 6.74 -5.28
CA LEU A 223 13.35 7.32 -5.68
C LEU A 223 14.45 7.07 -4.64
N TYR A 224 15.66 6.82 -5.13
CA TYR A 224 16.87 6.65 -4.32
C TYR A 224 17.64 7.98 -4.19
N GLU A 225 18.42 8.12 -3.11
CA GLU A 225 19.17 9.35 -2.81
C GLU A 225 20.12 9.77 -3.95
N ASN A 226 20.75 8.80 -4.59
CA ASN A 226 21.64 9.05 -5.72
C ASN A 226 20.92 9.62 -6.96
N GLU A 227 19.60 9.48 -7.07
CA GLU A 227 18.82 10.04 -8.18
C GLU A 227 18.61 11.56 -8.04
N SER A 228 18.80 12.11 -6.83
CA SER A 228 18.76 13.57 -6.57
C SER A 228 19.99 14.33 -7.09
N THR A 229 21.05 13.60 -7.43
CA THR A 229 22.30 14.14 -7.99
C THR A 229 22.30 14.03 -9.51
N CYS A 230 22.75 15.08 -10.19
CA CYS A 230 22.89 15.07 -11.64
C CYS A 230 24.04 14.14 -12.07
N PRO A 231 23.80 13.16 -12.96
CA PRO A 231 24.81 12.24 -13.46
C PRO A 231 25.81 12.93 -14.40
N ASN A 232 25.45 14.09 -14.96
CA ASN A 232 26.29 14.82 -15.89
C ASN A 232 27.30 15.73 -15.16
N CYS A 233 26.84 16.55 -14.19
CA CYS A 233 27.69 17.54 -13.52
C CYS A 233 27.85 17.35 -12.00
N GLY A 234 27.12 16.43 -11.37
CA GLY A 234 27.13 16.24 -9.92
C GLY A 234 26.29 17.26 -9.12
N GLY A 235 25.65 18.21 -9.81
CA GLY A 235 24.78 19.21 -9.20
C GLY A 235 23.47 18.65 -8.65
N ARG A 236 22.74 19.47 -7.88
CA ARG A 236 21.43 19.08 -7.35
C ARG A 236 20.34 19.17 -8.42
N ARG A 237 19.40 18.22 -8.37
CA ARG A 237 18.19 18.22 -9.18
C ARG A 237 16.98 18.69 -8.39
N GLU A 238 16.14 19.50 -9.03
CA GLU A 238 14.81 19.87 -8.56
C GLU A 238 13.75 18.97 -9.20
N MET A 239 12.72 18.60 -8.44
CA MET A 239 11.67 17.66 -8.87
C MET A 239 10.40 18.41 -9.24
N ASN A 240 9.90 18.17 -10.44
CA ASN A 240 8.53 18.50 -10.79
C ASN A 240 7.64 17.30 -10.52
N MET A 241 6.55 17.52 -9.81
CA MET A 241 5.67 16.47 -9.33
C MET A 241 4.23 16.77 -9.69
N THR A 242 3.46 15.71 -9.86
CA THR A 242 2.01 15.79 -9.91
C THR A 242 1.38 14.58 -9.20
N HIS A 243 0.22 14.80 -8.60
CA HIS A 243 -0.68 13.75 -8.16
C HIS A 243 -2.04 13.82 -8.87
N ARG A 244 -2.18 14.73 -9.86
CA ARG A 244 -3.44 14.99 -10.55
C ARG A 244 -3.22 15.11 -12.06
N ILE A 245 -4.13 14.54 -12.83
CA ILE A 245 -4.12 14.63 -14.29
C ILE A 245 -5.50 15.10 -14.77
N ASP A 246 -5.54 16.20 -15.50
CA ASP A 246 -6.79 16.81 -16.00
C ASP A 246 -6.91 16.86 -17.53
N GLY A 247 -5.83 16.53 -18.24
CA GLY A 247 -5.76 16.51 -19.69
C GLY A 247 -5.00 17.69 -20.29
N SER A 248 -4.44 18.58 -19.48
CA SER A 248 -3.54 19.64 -19.93
C SER A 248 -2.09 19.22 -20.09
N GLU A 249 -1.75 18.02 -19.62
CA GLU A 249 -0.38 17.50 -19.57
C GLU A 249 0.13 17.05 -20.96
N ASP A 250 1.43 17.20 -21.20
CA ASP A 250 2.09 16.83 -22.46
C ASP A 250 2.47 15.33 -22.53
N PHE A 251 2.26 14.59 -21.45
CA PHE A 251 2.62 13.17 -21.31
C PHE A 251 1.42 12.22 -21.27
N LEU A 252 0.24 12.64 -21.72
CA LEU A 252 -0.99 11.83 -21.70
C LEU A 252 -0.94 10.55 -22.56
N ALA A 253 -0.03 10.50 -23.54
CA ALA A 253 0.18 9.32 -24.38
C ALA A 253 0.94 8.19 -23.65
N ARG A 254 1.51 8.46 -22.47
CA ARG A 254 2.19 7.43 -21.68
C ARG A 254 1.19 6.43 -21.11
N THR A 255 1.64 5.19 -21.01
CA THR A 255 0.91 4.11 -20.34
C THR A 255 0.89 4.32 -18.82
N LEU A 256 -0.07 3.68 -18.15
CA LEU A 256 -0.15 3.71 -16.69
C LEU A 256 1.11 3.08 -16.04
N ALA A 257 1.66 2.01 -16.64
CA ALA A 257 2.91 1.39 -16.19
C ALA A 257 4.12 2.32 -16.35
N GLU A 258 4.19 3.10 -17.43
CA GLU A 258 5.23 4.13 -17.63
C GLU A 258 5.11 5.31 -16.67
N THR A 259 3.99 5.43 -15.97
CA THR A 259 3.71 6.46 -14.95
C THR A 259 3.64 5.88 -13.55
N ASP A 260 4.21 4.69 -13.36
CA ASP A 260 4.41 4.04 -12.07
C ASP A 260 3.15 3.53 -11.38
N VAL A 261 2.09 3.31 -12.16
CA VAL A 261 0.89 2.61 -11.72
C VAL A 261 1.14 1.11 -11.79
N PRO A 262 1.03 0.37 -10.66
CA PRO A 262 1.23 -1.07 -10.68
C PRO A 262 0.08 -1.80 -11.39
N PRO A 263 0.33 -3.00 -11.95
CA PRO A 263 -0.74 -3.84 -12.48
C PRO A 263 -1.81 -4.10 -11.41
N LEU A 264 -3.07 -4.15 -11.83
CA LEU A 264 -4.23 -4.32 -10.95
C LEU A 264 -4.35 -3.17 -9.92
N GLY A 265 -3.83 -2.00 -10.29
CA GLY A 265 -3.94 -0.76 -9.52
C GLY A 265 -5.37 -0.22 -9.50
N ILE A 266 -5.66 0.60 -8.49
CA ILE A 266 -6.93 1.33 -8.37
C ILE A 266 -6.62 2.82 -8.37
N ILE A 267 -7.19 3.56 -9.33
CA ILE A 267 -6.95 4.99 -9.53
C ILE A 267 -8.23 5.76 -9.23
N ARG A 268 -8.13 6.87 -8.51
CA ARG A 268 -9.30 7.69 -8.21
C ARG A 268 -9.60 8.61 -9.40
N ALA A 269 -10.85 8.65 -9.80
CA ALA A 269 -11.39 9.70 -10.67
C ALA A 269 -12.36 10.58 -9.87
N ARG A 270 -12.28 11.89 -10.03
CA ARG A 270 -13.16 12.85 -9.35
C ARG A 270 -13.68 13.90 -10.31
N SER A 271 -14.96 14.25 -10.16
CA SER A 271 -15.57 15.40 -10.83
C SER A 271 -15.94 16.44 -9.78
N ALA A 272 -15.55 17.70 -10.02
CA ALA A 272 -15.86 18.80 -9.13
C ALA A 272 -17.33 19.21 -9.27
N SER A 273 -17.85 19.22 -10.50
CA SER A 273 -19.23 19.54 -10.83
C SER A 273 -20.23 18.59 -10.17
N GLN A 274 -19.96 17.29 -10.20
CA GLN A 274 -20.82 16.28 -9.58
C GLN A 274 -20.52 16.03 -8.10
N LYS A 275 -19.43 16.58 -7.56
CA LYS A 275 -18.91 16.30 -6.20
C LYS A 275 -18.82 14.80 -5.90
N LYS A 276 -18.47 14.02 -6.92
CA LYS A 276 -18.45 12.55 -6.86
C LYS A 276 -17.06 12.03 -7.20
N SER A 277 -16.67 10.96 -6.52
CA SER A 277 -15.50 10.17 -6.86
C SER A 277 -15.91 8.75 -7.23
N ILE A 278 -15.20 8.17 -8.20
CA ILE A 278 -15.20 6.73 -8.49
C ILE A 278 -13.77 6.23 -8.46
N TYR A 279 -13.59 4.93 -8.27
CA TYR A 279 -12.29 4.29 -8.21
C TYR A 279 -12.19 3.27 -9.34
N LEU A 280 -11.28 3.50 -10.28
CA LEU A 280 -11.11 2.69 -11.48
C LEU A 280 -10.07 1.60 -11.21
N GLU A 281 -10.49 0.34 -11.22
CA GLU A 281 -9.59 -0.83 -11.06
C GLU A 281 -9.18 -1.37 -12.43
N LEU A 282 -7.88 -1.59 -12.63
CA LEU A 282 -7.32 -2.18 -13.85
C LEU A 282 -7.49 -3.71 -13.88
N THR A 283 -8.74 -4.18 -13.91
CA THR A 283 -9.09 -5.60 -13.77
C THR A 283 -8.54 -6.47 -14.91
N GLY A 284 -8.18 -5.89 -16.06
CA GLY A 284 -7.47 -6.61 -17.13
C GLY A 284 -6.12 -7.19 -16.71
N ASP A 285 -5.49 -6.68 -15.65
CA ASP A 285 -4.23 -7.18 -15.09
C ASP A 285 -4.41 -8.39 -14.14
N LYS A 286 -5.63 -8.90 -13.97
CA LYS A 286 -5.91 -9.93 -12.95
C LYS A 286 -5.06 -11.19 -13.12
N GLU A 287 -4.86 -11.64 -14.35
CA GLU A 287 -4.04 -12.82 -14.68
C GLU A 287 -2.55 -12.64 -14.36
N THR A 288 -2.06 -11.41 -14.18
CA THR A 288 -0.68 -11.15 -13.74
C THR A 288 -0.41 -11.76 -12.35
N PHE A 289 -1.41 -11.71 -11.47
CA PHE A 289 -1.30 -12.20 -10.08
C PHE A 289 -2.06 -13.49 -9.81
N PHE A 290 -3.18 -13.72 -10.50
CA PHE A 290 -4.11 -14.82 -10.20
C PHE A 290 -4.05 -15.99 -11.19
N ASN A 291 -2.95 -16.13 -11.93
CA ASN A 291 -2.65 -17.31 -12.71
C ASN A 291 -1.75 -18.27 -11.90
N PHE A 292 -2.30 -19.44 -11.57
CA PHE A 292 -1.69 -20.47 -10.72
C PHE A 292 -1.38 -21.77 -11.47
N ALA A 293 -1.28 -21.72 -12.80
CA ALA A 293 -0.96 -22.87 -13.66
C ALA A 293 0.39 -23.52 -13.33
#